data_AF-A0A519VAL9-F1
#
_entry.id   AF-A0A519VAL9-F1
#
_cell.length_a   1.000
_cell.length_b   1.000
_cell.length_c   1.000
_cell.angle_alpha   90.00
_cell.angle_beta   90.00
_cell.angle_gamma   90.00
#
_symmetry.space_group_name_H-M   'P 1'
#
loop_
_entity.id
_entity.type
_entity.pdbx_description
1 polymer ?
#
loop_
_entity_poly.entity_id
_entity_poly.type
_entity_poly.pdbx_seq_one_letter_code
_entity_poly.pdbx_strand_id
1 'polypeptide(L)'
;MKSTEVYKEISKILFPDLQSKGFKKTKSGMLGFYKQLKELYLVIWFQCSRDGFDQFAGSKFIVEIQVSETNEIGTSSVVRQRIPFFLTDKDFDNISKIENEIKDKLQKPRKSYFIFSLADEIQKWYKKKFEKTTTNYNNQSDIWFVYYDQADIEKWTKLIESMINKIIYDFEQTEY
;
A
#
# COMPACT_ATOMS: atom_id res chain seq x y z
N MET A 1 0.16 -11.94 -10.70
CA MET A 1 0.80 -12.08 -9.38
C MET A 1 -0.27 -12.23 -8.31
N LYS A 2 -0.17 -13.23 -7.41
CA LYS A 2 -1.10 -13.43 -6.29
C LYS A 2 -0.71 -12.54 -5.12
N SER A 3 -1.68 -12.19 -4.26
CA SER A 3 -1.43 -11.40 -3.05
C SER A 3 -0.34 -12.00 -2.15
N THR A 4 -0.27 -13.32 -2.06
CA THR A 4 0.78 -14.04 -1.30
C THR A 4 2.19 -13.77 -1.81
N GLU A 5 2.37 -13.60 -3.12
CA GLU A 5 3.67 -13.28 -3.74
C GLU A 5 4.06 -11.83 -3.42
N VAL A 6 3.10 -10.91 -3.54
CA VAL A 6 3.28 -9.49 -3.18
C VAL A 6 3.69 -9.35 -1.72
N TYR A 7 2.95 -10.01 -0.82
CA TYR A 7 3.24 -9.98 0.61
C TYR A 7 4.60 -10.61 0.95
N LYS A 8 5.02 -11.64 0.21
CA LYS A 8 6.35 -12.23 0.39
C LYS A 8 7.45 -11.23 0.06
N GLU A 9 7.34 -10.52 -1.06
CA GLU A 9 8.34 -9.53 -1.47
C GLU A 9 8.37 -8.31 -0.53
N ILE A 10 7.20 -7.79 -0.15
CA ILE A 10 7.12 -6.70 0.84
C ILE A 10 7.76 -7.14 2.16
N SER A 11 7.40 -8.33 2.66
CA SER A 11 7.95 -8.85 3.91
C SER A 11 9.45 -9.10 3.84
N LYS A 12 9.99 -9.52 2.70
CA LYS A 12 11.43 -9.77 2.53
C LYS A 12 12.25 -8.50 2.73
N ILE A 13 11.71 -7.36 2.31
CA ILE A 13 12.39 -6.05 2.42
C ILE A 13 12.15 -5.43 3.79
N LEU A 14 10.89 -5.32 4.23
CA LEU A 14 10.57 -4.56 5.46
C LEU A 14 10.86 -5.33 6.75
N PHE A 15 10.65 -6.65 6.76
CA PHE A 15 10.65 -7.38 8.02
C PHE A 15 11.99 -7.41 8.74
N PRO A 16 13.16 -7.52 8.07
CA PRO A 16 14.44 -7.44 8.77
C PRO A 16 14.62 -6.16 9.60
N ASP A 17 14.30 -5.00 9.03
CA ASP A 17 14.37 -3.71 9.72
C ASP A 17 13.32 -3.61 10.85
N LEU A 18 12.07 -3.95 10.55
CA LEU A 18 10.99 -3.95 11.55
C LEU A 18 11.27 -4.90 12.73
N GLN A 19 11.80 -6.09 12.45
CA GLN A 19 12.16 -7.06 13.47
C GLN A 19 13.25 -6.51 14.39
N SER A 20 14.26 -5.80 13.84
CA SER A 20 15.31 -5.15 14.64
C SER A 20 14.74 -4.10 15.61
N LYS A 21 13.60 -3.50 15.24
CA LYS A 21 12.84 -2.54 16.06
C LYS A 21 11.83 -3.20 17.01
N GLY A 22 11.79 -4.53 17.07
CA GLY A 22 10.92 -5.29 17.97
C GLY A 22 9.54 -5.63 17.42
N PHE A 23 9.28 -5.42 16.13
CA PHE A 23 8.03 -5.83 15.51
C PHE A 23 7.97 -7.35 15.31
N LYS A 24 6.75 -7.88 15.36
CA LYS A 24 6.40 -9.28 15.07
C LYS A 24 5.38 -9.31 13.93
N LYS A 25 5.24 -10.46 13.25
CA LYS A 25 4.21 -10.65 12.24
C LYS A 25 2.85 -10.94 12.87
N THR A 26 1.78 -10.36 12.35
CA THR A 26 0.40 -10.67 12.73
C THR A 26 -0.01 -12.06 12.21
N LYS A 27 -0.94 -12.73 12.89
CA LYS A 27 -1.58 -13.97 12.38
C LYS A 27 -2.86 -13.59 11.63
N SER A 28 -2.75 -13.34 10.32
CA SER A 28 -3.88 -12.94 9.46
C SER A 28 -3.69 -13.41 8.02
N GLY A 29 -4.77 -13.41 7.22
CA GLY A 29 -4.70 -13.60 5.77
C GLY A 29 -4.10 -12.42 5.01
N MET A 30 -3.91 -11.28 5.68
CA MET A 30 -3.18 -10.11 5.17
C MET A 30 -1.78 -10.06 5.77
N LEU A 31 -0.85 -9.41 5.08
CA LEU A 31 0.47 -9.12 5.65
C LEU A 31 0.33 -8.01 6.68
N GLY A 32 0.76 -8.27 7.91
CA GLY A 32 0.85 -7.24 8.94
C GLY A 32 2.00 -7.47 9.91
N PHE A 33 2.40 -6.38 10.52
CA PHE A 33 3.43 -6.30 11.55
C PHE A 33 2.87 -5.55 12.75
N TYR A 34 3.27 -5.93 13.95
CA TYR A 34 2.86 -5.25 15.16
C TYR A 34 4.01 -5.10 16.16
N LYS A 35 3.96 -4.03 16.94
CA LYS A 35 4.80 -3.81 18.11
C LYS A 35 3.92 -3.33 19.26
N GLN A 36 4.15 -3.85 20.46
CA GLN A 36 3.46 -3.37 21.66
C GLN A 36 4.07 -2.04 22.11
N LEU A 37 3.22 -1.04 22.32
CA LEU A 37 3.50 0.27 22.86
C LEU A 37 2.76 0.40 24.20
N LYS A 38 3.43 0.11 25.32
CA LYS A 38 2.81 0.00 26.66
C LYS A 38 1.57 -0.92 26.66
N GLU A 39 0.38 -0.37 26.83
CA GLU A 39 -0.91 -1.10 26.84
C GLU A 39 -1.54 -1.25 25.44
N LEU A 40 -0.98 -0.59 24.43
CA LEU A 40 -1.50 -0.57 23.06
C LEU A 40 -0.57 -1.31 22.10
N TYR A 41 -1.03 -1.49 20.87
CA TYR A 41 -0.30 -2.08 19.77
C TYR A 41 -0.28 -1.12 18.59
N LEU A 42 0.90 -0.82 18.07
CA LEU A 42 1.07 -0.24 16.75
C LEU A 42 1.05 -1.38 15.73
N VAL A 43 0.04 -1.40 14.86
CA VAL A 43 -0.12 -2.39 13.80
C VAL A 43 -0.01 -1.72 12.44
N ILE A 44 0.84 -2.26 11.58
CA ILE A 44 1.05 -1.84 10.20
C ILE A 44 0.66 -3.00 9.30
N TRP A 45 -0.22 -2.80 8.33
CA TRP A 45 -0.62 -3.89 7.44
C TRP A 45 -0.85 -3.45 6.01
N PHE A 46 -0.86 -4.46 5.14
CA PHE A 46 -0.92 -4.32 3.69
C PHE A 46 -2.13 -5.08 3.17
N GLN A 47 -2.87 -4.44 2.28
CA GLN A 47 -4.04 -5.04 1.66
C GLN A 47 -3.96 -4.88 0.14
N CYS A 48 -3.85 -6.00 -0.56
CA CYS A 48 -4.01 -6.03 -2.01
C CYS A 48 -5.47 -5.76 -2.41
N SER A 49 -5.67 -5.15 -3.59
CA SER A 49 -7.00 -4.94 -4.16
C SER A 49 -7.73 -6.27 -4.34
N ARG A 50 -9.05 -6.25 -4.13
CA ARG A 50 -9.94 -7.38 -4.40
C ARG A 50 -10.17 -7.61 -5.90
N ASP A 51 -9.82 -6.64 -6.74
CA ASP A 51 -9.92 -6.74 -8.20
C ASP A 51 -8.98 -7.80 -8.80
N GLY A 52 -8.02 -8.29 -8.02
CA GLY A 52 -7.00 -9.23 -8.48
C GLY A 52 -5.96 -8.58 -9.39
N PHE A 53 -5.19 -9.41 -10.07
CA PHE A 53 -4.13 -8.99 -10.98
C PHE A 53 -4.62 -9.05 -12.43
N ASP A 54 -4.55 -7.92 -13.13
CA ASP A 54 -4.85 -7.81 -14.55
C ASP A 54 -3.56 -7.91 -15.37
N GLN A 55 -3.58 -8.68 -16.46
CA GLN A 55 -2.39 -8.92 -17.28
C GLN A 55 -1.86 -7.67 -18.03
N PHE A 56 -2.69 -6.63 -18.18
CA PHE A 56 -2.34 -5.39 -18.89
C PHE A 56 -2.09 -4.22 -17.93
N ALA A 57 -2.84 -4.18 -16.82
CA ALA A 57 -2.83 -3.08 -15.87
C ALA A 57 -2.20 -3.43 -14.50
N GLY A 58 -1.82 -4.69 -14.29
CA GLY A 58 -1.30 -5.16 -13.01
C GLY A 58 -2.35 -5.12 -11.92
N SER A 59 -1.93 -4.78 -10.70
CA SER A 59 -2.83 -4.59 -9.56
C SER A 59 -2.31 -3.47 -8.65
N LYS A 60 -2.83 -3.40 -7.43
CA LYS A 60 -2.51 -2.36 -6.46
C LYS A 60 -2.69 -2.85 -5.04
N PHE A 61 -2.01 -2.22 -4.08
CA PHE A 61 -2.19 -2.45 -2.65
C PHE A 61 -2.23 -1.14 -1.88
N ILE A 62 -2.78 -1.16 -0.67
CA ILE A 62 -2.70 -0.07 0.31
C ILE A 62 -1.85 -0.49 1.50
N VAL A 63 -1.40 0.49 2.26
CA VAL A 63 -0.77 0.31 3.56
C VAL A 63 -1.56 1.11 4.58
N GLU A 64 -1.80 0.50 5.73
CA GLU A 64 -2.56 1.08 6.82
C GLU A 64 -1.80 0.97 8.15
N ILE A 65 -2.10 1.92 9.04
CA ILE A 65 -1.49 2.03 10.36
C ILE A 65 -2.60 2.27 11.38
N GLN A 66 -2.60 1.50 12.45
CA GLN A 66 -3.49 1.70 13.60
C GLN A 66 -2.74 1.55 14.91
N VAL A 67 -3.26 2.22 15.93
CA VAL A 67 -3.01 1.95 17.33
C VAL A 67 -4.27 1.36 17.93
N SER A 68 -4.17 0.17 18.51
CA SER A 68 -5.30 -0.61 19.03
C SER A 68 -4.94 -1.36 20.31
N GLU A 69 -5.94 -1.77 21.09
CA GLU A 69 -5.75 -2.60 22.29
C GLU A 69 -5.32 -4.03 21.97
N THR A 70 -5.57 -4.48 20.74
CA THR A 70 -5.15 -5.81 20.23
C THR A 70 -4.19 -5.66 19.06
N ASN A 71 -3.45 -6.73 18.74
CA ASN A 71 -2.56 -6.78 17.58
C ASN A 71 -3.26 -7.26 16.29
N GLU A 72 -4.59 -7.31 16.29
CA GLU A 72 -5.39 -7.79 15.17
C GLU A 72 -5.58 -6.70 14.11
N ILE A 73 -5.53 -7.09 12.84
CA ILE A 73 -5.66 -6.14 11.72
C ILE A 73 -7.11 -5.67 11.60
N GLY A 74 -7.32 -4.35 11.54
CA GLY A 74 -8.61 -3.75 11.17
C GLY A 74 -9.70 -3.86 12.25
N THR A 75 -9.32 -4.10 13.50
CA THR A 75 -10.21 -4.07 14.66
C THR A 75 -10.45 -2.63 15.13
N SER A 76 -11.28 -2.47 16.17
CA SER A 76 -11.48 -1.18 16.82
C SER A 76 -10.15 -0.57 17.26
N SER A 77 -9.89 0.65 16.80
CA SER A 77 -8.63 1.36 17.00
C SER A 77 -8.83 2.60 17.87
N VAL A 78 -7.89 2.86 18.78
CA VAL A 78 -7.80 4.13 19.52
C VAL A 78 -7.39 5.25 18.56
N VAL A 79 -6.46 4.94 17.65
CA VAL A 79 -6.05 5.83 16.56
C VAL A 79 -5.97 5.01 15.28
N ARG A 80 -6.62 5.46 14.21
CA ARG A 80 -6.40 4.94 12.86
C ARG A 80 -6.15 6.10 11.92
N GLN A 81 -4.96 6.11 11.34
CA GLN A 81 -4.56 7.12 10.38
C GLN A 81 -4.15 6.43 9.08
N ARG A 82 -4.58 7.00 7.96
CA ARG A 82 -4.07 6.58 6.65
C ARG A 82 -2.62 7.03 6.51
N ILE A 83 -1.81 6.33 5.72
CA ILE A 83 -0.42 6.73 5.48
C ILE A 83 -0.29 8.23 5.12
N PRO A 84 -1.14 8.83 4.25
CA PRO A 84 -1.05 10.25 3.92
C PRO A 84 -1.06 11.22 5.09
N PHE A 85 -1.64 10.85 6.23
CA PHE A 85 -1.61 11.67 7.42
C PHE A 85 -0.17 12.00 7.87
N PHE A 86 0.78 11.10 7.62
CA PHE A 86 2.18 11.23 8.04
C PHE A 86 3.12 11.75 6.93
N LEU A 87 2.57 11.96 5.74
CA LEU A 87 3.33 12.31 4.54
C LEU A 87 3.39 13.83 4.32
N THR A 88 4.42 14.25 3.60
CA THR A 88 4.63 15.64 3.17
C THR A 88 4.27 15.81 1.69
N ASP A 89 4.15 17.06 1.22
CA ASP A 89 3.94 17.34 -0.20
C ASP A 89 5.04 16.72 -1.09
N LYS A 90 6.29 16.71 -0.61
CA LYS A 90 7.41 16.06 -1.29
C LYS A 90 7.23 14.55 -1.41
N ASP A 91 6.63 13.91 -0.39
CA ASP A 91 6.32 12.48 -0.45
C ASP A 91 5.22 12.21 -1.48
N PHE A 92 4.21 13.08 -1.56
CA PHE A 92 3.17 12.98 -2.58
C PHE A 92 3.73 13.16 -3.99
N ASP A 93 4.63 14.12 -4.22
CA ASP A 93 5.31 14.28 -5.51
C ASP A 93 6.09 13.01 -5.92
N ASN A 94 6.80 12.40 -4.97
CA ASN A 94 7.52 11.15 -5.19
C ASN A 94 6.57 9.99 -5.50
N ILE A 95 5.45 9.89 -4.81
CA ILE A 95 4.41 8.88 -5.07
C ILE A 95 3.87 9.07 -6.49
N SER A 96 3.45 10.28 -6.85
CA SER A 96 2.90 10.56 -8.19
C SER A 96 3.92 10.28 -9.29
N LYS A 97 5.19 10.63 -9.07
CA LYS A 97 6.28 10.32 -10.01
C LYS A 97 6.44 8.81 -10.21
N ILE A 98 6.54 8.04 -9.13
CA ILE A 98 6.75 6.59 -9.22
C ILE A 98 5.53 5.90 -9.85
N GLU A 99 4.30 6.28 -9.46
CA GLU A 99 3.09 5.73 -10.06
C GLU A 99 3.05 6.00 -11.57
N ASN A 100 3.40 7.21 -11.98
CA ASN A 100 3.45 7.57 -13.38
C ASN A 100 4.52 6.79 -14.15
N GLU A 101 5.71 6.58 -13.58
CA GLU A 101 6.76 5.75 -14.18
C GLU A 101 6.32 4.28 -14.34
N ILE A 102 5.53 3.75 -13.40
CA ILE A 102 4.95 2.40 -13.52
C ILE A 102 3.91 2.37 -14.63
N LYS A 103 3.03 3.38 -14.69
CA LYS A 103 1.98 3.49 -15.72
C LYS A 103 2.53 3.63 -17.13
N ASP A 104 3.73 4.20 -17.31
CA ASP A 104 4.41 4.24 -18.63
C ASP A 104 4.73 2.87 -19.20
N LYS A 105 4.91 1.86 -18.34
CA LYS A 105 5.21 0.49 -18.75
C LYS A 105 3.96 -0.27 -19.21
N LEU A 106 2.77 0.18 -18.79
CA LEU A 106 1.53 -0.55 -19.01
C LEU A 106 1.10 -0.49 -20.48
N GLN A 107 0.79 -1.65 -21.04
CA GLN A 107 0.32 -1.76 -22.42
C GLN A 107 -1.20 -1.92 -22.45
N LYS A 108 -1.89 -1.02 -23.14
CA LYS A 108 -3.34 -1.12 -23.31
C LYS A 108 -3.69 -2.39 -24.11
N PRO A 109 -4.74 -3.14 -23.72
CA PRO A 109 -5.18 -4.27 -24.51
C PRO A 109 -5.71 -3.84 -25.88
N ARG A 110 -5.71 -4.79 -26.83
CA ARG A 110 -6.34 -4.61 -28.15
C ARG A 110 -7.86 -4.40 -27.99
N LYS A 111 -8.49 -3.71 -28.94
CA LYS A 111 -9.94 -3.44 -28.94
C LYS A 111 -10.82 -4.71 -28.88
N SER A 112 -10.28 -5.86 -29.27
CA SER A 112 -10.97 -7.16 -29.20
C SER A 112 -10.99 -7.77 -27.79
N TYR A 113 -10.34 -7.16 -26.80
CA TYR A 113 -10.35 -7.66 -25.42
C TYR A 113 -11.75 -7.50 -24.80
N PHE A 114 -12.19 -8.51 -24.04
CA PHE A 114 -13.57 -8.65 -23.56
C PHE A 114 -14.09 -7.42 -22.79
N ILE A 115 -13.21 -6.67 -22.12
CA ILE A 115 -13.62 -5.48 -21.37
C ILE A 115 -14.33 -4.44 -22.27
N PHE A 116 -13.98 -4.40 -23.56
CA PHE A 116 -14.53 -3.45 -24.53
C PHE A 116 -15.86 -3.89 -25.14
N SER A 117 -16.37 -5.07 -24.78
CA SER A 117 -17.75 -5.47 -25.07
C SER A 117 -18.71 -5.23 -23.90
N LEU A 118 -18.20 -4.74 -22.76
CA LEU A 118 -19.01 -4.43 -21.57
C LEU A 118 -19.56 -3.01 -21.62
N ALA A 119 -20.43 -2.66 -20.65
CA ALA A 119 -21.01 -1.34 -20.51
C ALA A 119 -19.94 -0.22 -20.46
N ASP A 120 -20.27 0.94 -21.02
CA ASP A 120 -19.34 2.08 -21.15
C ASP A 120 -18.70 2.51 -19.82
N GLU A 121 -19.44 2.40 -18.72
CA GLU A 121 -18.93 2.72 -17.37
C GLU A 121 -17.78 1.80 -16.96
N ILE A 122 -17.88 0.49 -17.26
CA ILE A 122 -16.84 -0.50 -16.99
C ILE A 122 -15.63 -0.23 -17.88
N GLN A 123 -15.87 0.11 -19.15
CA GLN A 123 -14.79 0.50 -20.06
C GLN A 123 -14.06 1.76 -19.59
N LYS A 124 -14.79 2.78 -19.13
CA LYS A 124 -14.21 4.02 -18.59
C LYS A 124 -13.39 3.73 -17.33
N TRP A 125 -13.94 2.97 -16.39
CA TRP A 125 -13.21 2.53 -15.19
C TRP A 125 -11.91 1.79 -15.54
N TYR A 126 -11.95 0.89 -16.53
CA TYR A 126 -10.77 0.14 -16.95
C TYR A 126 -9.72 1.03 -17.64
N LYS A 127 -10.14 1.93 -18.53
CA LYS A 127 -9.25 2.88 -19.22
C LYS A 127 -8.51 3.77 -18.22
N LYS A 128 -9.16 4.16 -17.11
CA LYS A 128 -8.56 4.96 -16.03
C LYS A 128 -7.32 4.31 -15.39
N LYS A 129 -7.19 2.98 -15.44
CA LYS A 129 -6.00 2.27 -14.92
C LYS A 129 -4.71 2.66 -15.64
N PHE A 130 -4.80 3.08 -16.90
CA PHE A 130 -3.67 3.45 -17.75
C PHE A 130 -3.41 4.97 -17.78
N GLU A 131 -4.28 5.76 -17.16
CA GLU A 131 -4.16 7.22 -17.15
C GLU A 131 -3.16 7.67 -16.09
N LYS A 132 -2.32 8.65 -16.45
CA LYS A 132 -1.38 9.27 -15.53
C LYS A 132 -2.11 9.83 -14.31
N THR A 133 -1.51 9.64 -13.14
CA THR A 133 -2.01 10.21 -11.90
C THR A 133 -1.70 11.70 -11.90
N THR A 134 -2.75 12.50 -11.71
CA THR A 134 -2.70 13.93 -11.34
C THR A 134 -3.36 14.12 -9.98
N THR A 135 -3.41 13.05 -9.17
CA THR A 135 -4.13 13.02 -7.90
C THR A 135 -3.46 13.96 -6.91
N ASN A 136 -4.24 14.93 -6.41
CA ASN A 136 -3.86 15.68 -5.23
C ASN A 136 -4.25 14.84 -4.01
N TYR A 137 -3.27 14.30 -3.31
CA TYR A 137 -3.51 13.58 -2.06
C TYR A 137 -3.75 14.56 -0.91
N ASN A 138 -4.59 14.16 0.02
CA ASN A 138 -4.76 14.80 1.32
C ASN A 138 -4.59 13.75 2.43
N ASN A 139 -4.60 14.20 3.69
CA ASN A 139 -4.40 13.33 4.87
C ASN A 139 -5.42 12.18 5.02
N GLN A 140 -6.56 12.24 4.32
CA GLN A 140 -7.60 11.20 4.34
C GLN A 140 -7.61 10.31 3.10
N SER A 141 -6.73 10.58 2.14
CA SER A 141 -6.73 9.86 0.86
C SER A 141 -6.30 8.40 1.05
N ASP A 142 -6.86 7.51 0.23
CA ASP A 142 -6.32 6.17 0.06
C ASP A 142 -5.24 6.21 -1.04
N ILE A 143 -3.98 5.98 -0.69
CA ILE A 143 -2.92 5.75 -1.68
C ILE A 143 -2.94 4.29 -2.09
N TRP A 144 -3.27 4.04 -3.35
CA TRP A 144 -3.16 2.74 -3.98
C TRP A 144 -1.84 2.62 -4.74
N PHE A 145 -0.89 1.89 -4.18
CA PHE A 145 0.41 1.61 -4.78
C PHE A 145 0.25 0.61 -5.93
N VAL A 146 0.21 1.11 -7.17
CA VAL A 146 0.03 0.32 -8.40
C VAL A 146 1.30 -0.47 -8.70
N TYR A 147 1.19 -1.74 -9.06
CA TYR A 147 2.32 -2.57 -9.48
C TYR A 147 1.95 -3.45 -10.66
N TYR A 148 2.88 -3.61 -11.60
CA TYR A 148 2.78 -4.54 -12.72
C TYR A 148 3.67 -5.77 -12.52
N ASP A 149 4.88 -5.54 -12.02
CA ASP A 149 5.87 -6.59 -11.80
C ASP A 149 6.48 -6.54 -10.39
N GLN A 150 7.44 -7.42 -10.12
CA GLN A 150 8.13 -7.47 -8.84
C GLN A 150 8.97 -6.20 -8.59
N ALA A 151 9.60 -5.64 -9.63
CA ALA A 151 10.45 -4.46 -9.47
C ALA A 151 9.65 -3.24 -9.00
N ASP A 152 8.39 -3.12 -9.44
CA ASP A 152 7.47 -2.10 -8.95
C ASP A 152 7.17 -2.26 -7.45
N ILE A 153 6.98 -3.49 -6.98
CA ILE A 153 6.76 -3.79 -5.54
C ILE A 153 7.99 -3.43 -4.73
N GLU A 154 9.19 -3.82 -5.18
CA GLU A 154 10.44 -3.49 -4.50
C GLU A 154 10.64 -1.98 -4.40
N LYS A 155 10.32 -1.26 -5.48
CA LYS A 155 10.41 0.20 -5.54
C LYS A 155 9.45 0.88 -4.55
N TRP A 156 8.20 0.44 -4.50
CA TRP A 156 7.26 0.93 -3.50
C TRP A 156 7.69 0.60 -2.08
N THR A 157 8.17 -0.61 -1.87
CA THR A 157 8.53 -1.08 -0.52
C THR A 157 9.67 -0.26 0.06
N LYS A 158 10.67 0.13 -0.74
CA LYS A 158 11.76 1.04 -0.31
C LYS A 158 11.26 2.42 0.08
N LEU A 159 10.30 2.98 -0.67
CA LEU A 159 9.69 4.25 -0.32
C LEU A 159 8.90 4.13 1.00
N ILE A 160 8.08 3.09 1.11
CA ILE A 160 7.25 2.80 2.28
C ILE A 160 8.11 2.54 3.52
N GLU A 161 9.26 1.88 3.40
CA GLU A 161 10.20 1.66 4.50
C GLU A 161 10.61 2.98 5.17
N SER A 162 11.00 3.97 4.36
CA SER A 162 11.35 5.30 4.87
C SER A 162 10.17 5.98 5.57
N MET A 163 8.96 5.83 5.03
CA MET A 163 7.74 6.39 5.61
C MET A 163 7.41 5.73 6.95
N ILE A 164 7.43 4.40 6.99
CA ILE A 164 7.16 3.61 8.21
C ILE A 164 8.17 3.97 9.30
N ASN A 165 9.44 4.13 8.97
CA ASN A 165 10.47 4.45 9.96
C ASN A 165 10.27 5.82 10.63
N LYS A 166 9.83 6.82 9.86
CA LYS A 166 9.42 8.11 10.41
C LYS A 166 8.22 7.95 11.35
N ILE A 167 7.22 7.17 10.93
CA ILE A 167 5.99 6.96 11.69
C ILE A 167 6.27 6.23 13.00
N ILE A 168 7.08 5.17 12.97
CA ILE A 168 7.50 4.45 14.19
C ILE A 168 8.20 5.41 15.15
N TYR A 169 9.11 6.23 14.65
CA TYR A 169 9.79 7.23 15.48
C TYR A 169 8.79 8.17 16.15
N ASP A 170 7.84 8.75 15.39
CA ASP A 170 6.84 9.68 15.92
C ASP A 170 5.96 9.02 17.01
N PHE A 171 5.53 7.77 16.79
CA PHE A 171 4.74 7.00 17.76
C PHE A 171 5.53 6.60 19.01
N GLU A 172 6.83 6.34 18.90
CA GLU A 172 7.68 6.02 20.05
C GLU A 172 7.98 7.24 20.92
N GLN A 173 7.91 8.45 20.37
CA GLN A 173 8.07 9.69 21.14
C GLN A 173 6.78 10.14 21.84
N THR A 174 5.63 9.59 21.48
CA THR A 174 4.34 10.00 22.04
C THR A 174 4.01 9.19 23.30
N GLU A 175 3.46 9.84 24.33
CA GLU A 175 3.08 9.20 25.59
C GLU A 175 1.74 8.41 25.51
N TYR A 176 1.51 7.68 24.42
CA TYR A 176 0.37 6.76 24.33
C TYR A 176 0.38 5.71 25.45
#